data_AF-A0A972WP21-F1
#
_entry.id   AF-A0A972WP21-F1
#
_cell.length_a   1.000
_cell.length_b   1.000
_cell.length_c   1.000
_cell.angle_alpha   90.00
_cell.angle_beta   90.00
_cell.angle_gamma   90.00
#
_symmetry.space_group_name_H-M   'P 1'
#
loop_
_entity.id
_entity.type
_entity.pdbx_description
1 polymer ?
#
loop_
_entity_poly.entity_id
_entity_poly.type
_entity_poly.pdbx_seq_one_letter_code
_entity_poly.pdbx_strand_id
1 'polypeptide(L)'
;MIRAPRHVCRQWLVPLILGLMLLVSAPALAQQAAAPTSATASIPAPLPAWQRTLYKTITYQAVSNAADLVLFDLLIGGGALATAGFFAANAVTTAALYYGFEYTWQTFGPPLDETTGRTLLEKTILYRGVNSSRIFVLGYVFGGGVGVATAFVAADFVTDTAVFVSNEYVWDILRPQQAP
;
A
#
# COMPACT_ATOMS: atom_id res chain seq x y z
N MET A 1 28.75 36.15 -8.40
CA MET A 1 27.57 35.26 -8.27
C MET A 1 28.03 33.82 -8.44
N ILE A 2 28.09 33.05 -7.35
CA ILE A 2 28.59 31.66 -7.34
C ILE A 2 27.37 30.73 -7.34
N ARG A 3 27.16 29.99 -8.44
CA ARG A 3 26.13 28.95 -8.56
C ARG A 3 26.66 27.67 -7.91
N ALA A 4 26.03 27.21 -6.83
CA ALA A 4 26.35 25.92 -6.21
C ALA A 4 25.84 24.74 -7.08
N PRO A 5 26.59 23.63 -7.18
CA PRO A 5 26.24 22.48 -8.02
C PRO A 5 25.13 21.63 -7.37
N ARG A 6 23.97 21.54 -8.04
CA ARG A 6 22.76 20.81 -7.58
C ARG A 6 22.80 19.29 -7.81
N HIS A 7 23.95 18.71 -8.19
CA HIS A 7 23.99 17.33 -8.70
C HIS A 7 24.36 16.25 -7.67
N VAL A 8 24.85 16.61 -6.49
CA VAL A 8 25.42 15.63 -5.55
C VAL A 8 24.35 14.95 -4.66
N CYS A 9 23.17 15.56 -4.48
CA CYS A 9 22.16 15.04 -3.55
C CYS A 9 21.31 13.89 -4.11
N ARG A 10 21.22 13.75 -5.45
CA ARG A 10 20.31 12.78 -6.10
C ARG A 10 20.86 11.36 -6.21
N GLN A 11 22.19 11.18 -6.12
CA GLN A 11 22.84 9.87 -6.32
C GLN A 11 22.80 8.93 -5.11
N TRP A 12 22.51 9.44 -3.91
CA TRP A 12 22.48 8.64 -2.68
C TRP A 12 21.08 8.07 -2.33
N LEU A 13 20.01 8.55 -2.97
CA LEU A 13 18.63 8.14 -2.66
C LEU A 13 18.26 6.76 -3.23
N VAL A 14 18.82 6.39 -4.38
CA VAL A 14 18.51 5.11 -5.05
C VAL A 14 18.92 3.86 -4.24
N PRO A 15 20.12 3.77 -3.65
CA PRO A 15 20.48 2.61 -2.82
C PRO A 15 19.73 2.56 -1.48
N LEU A 16 19.24 3.70 -0.98
CA LEU A 16 18.51 3.78 0.29
C LEU A 16 17.10 3.15 0.17
N ILE A 17 16.43 3.34 -0.96
CA ILE A 17 15.10 2.78 -1.23
C ILE A 17 15.16 1.26 -1.41
N LEU A 18 16.20 0.73 -2.08
CA LEU A 18 16.43 -0.73 -2.16
C LEU A 18 16.78 -1.34 -0.80
N GLY A 19 17.53 -0.61 0.05
CA GLY A 19 17.86 -1.04 1.40
C GLY A 19 16.65 -1.11 2.34
N LEU A 20 15.70 -0.17 2.22
CA LEU A 20 14.51 -0.12 3.08
C LEU A 20 13.56 -1.31 2.82
N MET A 21 13.43 -1.77 1.57
CA MET A 21 12.66 -2.97 1.24
C MET A 21 13.29 -4.26 1.77
N LEU A 22 14.61 -4.29 1.98
CA LEU A 22 15.31 -5.43 2.59
C LEU A 22 15.22 -5.43 4.12
N LEU A 23 15.08 -4.26 4.76
CA LEU A 23 15.07 -4.11 6.22
C LEU A 23 13.73 -4.47 6.89
N VAL A 24 12.61 -4.40 6.19
CA VAL A 24 11.30 -4.83 6.74
C VAL A 24 11.21 -6.36 6.87
N SER A 25 12.06 -7.11 6.14
CA SER A 25 12.10 -8.58 6.14
C SER A 25 13.00 -9.18 7.24
N ALA A 26 13.85 -8.36 7.89
CA ALA A 26 14.94 -8.83 8.72
C ALA A 26 14.54 -9.44 10.09
N PRO A 27 13.52 -8.96 10.83
CA PRO A 27 13.29 -9.48 12.19
C PRO A 27 12.59 -10.85 12.22
N ALA A 28 12.01 -11.32 11.11
CA ALA A 28 11.31 -12.61 11.09
C ALA A 28 12.25 -13.82 11.00
N LEU A 29 13.44 -13.67 10.40
CA LEU A 29 14.37 -14.80 10.19
C LEU A 29 15.28 -15.09 11.38
N ALA A 30 15.45 -14.14 12.32
CA ALA A 30 16.33 -14.32 13.47
C ALA A 30 15.71 -15.17 14.60
N GLN A 31 14.40 -15.42 14.57
CA GLN A 31 13.70 -16.16 15.63
C GLN A 31 13.65 -17.69 15.40
N GLN A 32 14.17 -18.19 14.27
CA GLN A 32 14.00 -19.59 13.84
C GLN A 32 15.07 -20.56 14.36
N ALA A 33 15.97 -20.15 15.27
CA ALA A 33 17.06 -21.00 15.77
C ALA A 33 16.72 -21.80 17.05
N ALA A 34 15.49 -21.73 17.54
CA ALA A 34 15.03 -22.59 18.63
C ALA A 34 14.55 -23.95 18.08
N ALA A 35 14.95 -25.04 18.75
CA ALA A 35 14.77 -26.43 18.34
C ALA A 35 13.35 -26.81 17.84
N PRO A 36 13.23 -27.82 16.95
CA PRO A 36 11.96 -28.25 16.38
C PRO A 36 11.13 -29.01 17.43
N THR A 37 10.44 -28.28 18.30
CA THR A 37 9.26 -28.84 18.97
C THR A 37 8.22 -29.09 17.90
N SER A 38 7.84 -30.36 17.71
CA SER A 38 6.72 -30.79 16.85
C SER A 38 5.38 -30.33 17.43
N ALA A 39 5.24 -29.02 17.66
CA ALA A 39 3.95 -28.40 17.88
C ALA A 39 3.21 -28.48 16.54
N THR A 40 2.18 -29.31 16.49
CA THR A 40 1.18 -29.25 15.42
C THR A 40 0.68 -27.81 15.43
N ALA A 41 1.11 -27.01 14.45
CA ALA A 41 0.74 -25.61 14.38
C ALA A 41 -0.78 -25.57 14.18
N SER A 42 -1.52 -25.33 15.26
CA SER A 42 -2.96 -25.12 15.19
C SER A 42 -3.19 -23.90 14.31
N ILE A 43 -3.92 -24.06 13.22
CA ILE A 43 -4.33 -22.93 12.38
C ILE A 43 -5.05 -21.94 13.32
N PRO A 44 -4.55 -20.69 13.47
CA PRO A 44 -5.20 -19.72 14.34
C PRO A 44 -6.66 -19.53 13.93
N ALA A 45 -7.54 -19.37 14.91
CA ALA A 45 -8.96 -19.15 14.67
C ALA A 45 -9.18 -18.00 13.67
N PRO A 46 -10.23 -18.07 12.82
CA PRO A 46 -10.57 -16.99 11.91
C PRO A 46 -10.76 -15.66 12.65
N LEU A 47 -10.24 -14.57 12.09
CA LEU A 47 -10.44 -13.24 12.64
C LEU A 47 -11.84 -12.71 12.29
N PRO A 48 -12.49 -11.95 13.19
CA PRO A 48 -13.67 -11.16 12.83
C PRO A 48 -13.37 -10.23 11.64
N ALA A 49 -14.37 -10.00 10.78
CA ALA A 49 -14.21 -9.21 9.54
C ALA A 49 -13.56 -7.83 9.79
N TRP A 50 -14.04 -7.08 10.79
CA TRP A 50 -13.49 -5.76 11.13
C TRP A 50 -11.99 -5.83 11.50
N GLN A 51 -11.57 -6.88 12.21
CA GLN A 51 -10.20 -7.05 12.67
C GLN A 51 -9.29 -7.47 11.50
N ARG A 52 -9.75 -8.39 10.63
CA ARG A 52 -9.05 -8.72 9.39
C ARG A 52 -8.86 -7.47 8.52
N THR A 53 -9.91 -6.70 8.31
CA THR A 53 -9.87 -5.46 7.52
C THR A 53 -8.93 -4.43 8.12
N LEU A 54 -8.93 -4.24 9.44
CA LEU A 54 -7.99 -3.34 10.11
C LEU A 54 -6.54 -3.73 9.83
N TYR A 55 -6.19 -5.01 10.00
CA TYR A 55 -4.82 -5.46 9.75
C TYR A 55 -4.44 -5.38 8.27
N LYS A 56 -5.34 -5.76 7.35
CA LYS A 56 -5.14 -5.57 5.89
C LYS A 56 -4.88 -4.11 5.55
N THR A 57 -5.62 -3.20 6.19
CA THR A 57 -5.47 -1.76 6.00
C THR A 57 -4.10 -1.27 6.48
N ILE A 58 -3.63 -1.75 7.64
CA ILE A 58 -2.32 -1.38 8.18
C ILE A 58 -1.20 -1.86 7.25
N THR A 59 -1.23 -3.12 6.80
CA THR A 59 -0.20 -3.65 5.91
C THR A 59 -0.20 -2.96 4.56
N TYR A 60 -1.39 -2.76 3.97
CA TYR A 60 -1.54 -2.02 2.71
C TYR A 60 -0.99 -0.60 2.83
N GLN A 61 -1.43 0.16 3.84
CA GLN A 61 -0.99 1.55 4.04
C GLN A 61 0.51 1.69 4.25
N ALA A 62 1.13 0.77 4.98
CA ALA A 62 2.57 0.84 5.23
C ALA A 62 3.34 0.79 3.91
N VAL A 63 2.94 -0.11 3.00
CA VAL A 63 3.60 -0.30 1.71
C VAL A 63 3.20 0.78 0.71
N SER A 64 1.91 1.11 0.60
CA SER A 64 1.41 2.10 -0.36
C SER A 64 1.93 3.50 -0.04
N ASN A 65 1.86 3.96 1.21
CA ASN A 65 2.35 5.29 1.57
C ASN A 65 3.87 5.44 1.36
N ALA A 66 4.63 4.36 1.52
CA ALA A 66 6.06 4.37 1.22
C ALA A 66 6.32 4.55 -0.28
N ALA A 67 5.55 3.85 -1.14
CA ALA A 67 5.62 4.02 -2.58
C ALA A 67 5.18 5.43 -3.01
N ASP A 68 4.06 5.91 -2.48
CA ASP A 68 3.48 7.22 -2.80
C ASP A 68 4.43 8.36 -2.42
N LEU A 69 5.11 8.25 -1.28
CA LEU A 69 6.11 9.25 -0.87
C LEU A 69 7.27 9.33 -1.87
N VAL A 70 7.77 8.19 -2.34
CA VAL A 70 8.84 8.14 -3.35
C VAL A 70 8.34 8.71 -4.67
N LEU A 71 7.14 8.33 -5.12
CA LEU A 71 6.56 8.84 -6.36
C LEU A 71 6.31 10.35 -6.29
N PHE A 72 5.79 10.84 -5.16
CA PHE A 72 5.50 12.25 -4.95
C PHE A 72 6.78 13.09 -4.99
N ASP A 73 7.83 12.66 -4.30
CA ASP A 73 9.12 13.35 -4.32
C ASP A 73 9.75 13.38 -5.72
N LEU A 74 9.68 12.25 -6.44
CA LEU A 74 10.25 12.14 -7.79
C LEU A 74 9.50 12.94 -8.86
N LEU A 75 8.17 12.98 -8.79
CA LEU A 75 7.33 13.56 -9.84
C LEU A 75 6.94 15.02 -9.56
N ILE A 76 6.72 15.36 -8.29
CA ILE A 76 6.21 16.67 -7.89
C ILE A 76 7.34 17.54 -7.33
N GLY A 77 8.30 16.95 -6.61
CA GLY A 77 9.44 17.68 -6.06
C GLY A 77 9.04 18.83 -5.13
N GLY A 78 7.96 18.62 -4.36
CA GLY A 78 7.39 19.63 -3.47
C GLY A 78 8.35 20.06 -2.35
N GLY A 79 8.17 21.28 -1.85
CA GLY A 79 8.86 21.71 -0.62
C GLY A 79 8.40 20.90 0.59
N ALA A 80 9.19 20.89 1.67
CA ALA A 80 8.96 20.05 2.86
C ALA A 80 7.53 20.16 3.43
N LEU A 81 6.93 21.35 3.43
CA LEU A 81 5.56 21.56 3.89
C LEU A 81 4.51 20.90 2.99
N ALA A 82 4.70 20.97 1.67
CA ALA A 82 3.80 20.31 0.71
C ALA A 82 3.92 18.79 0.80
N THR A 83 5.14 18.26 0.93
CA THR A 83 5.39 16.82 1.12
C THR A 83 4.77 16.30 2.42
N ALA A 84 4.95 17.03 3.53
CA ALA A 84 4.34 16.66 4.81
C ALA A 84 2.80 16.70 4.76
N GLY A 85 2.24 17.74 4.14
CA GLY A 85 0.79 17.87 3.95
C GLY A 85 0.22 16.76 3.07
N PHE A 86 0.88 16.46 1.95
CA PHE A 86 0.52 15.34 1.08
C PHE A 86 0.55 14.03 1.84
N PHE A 87 1.65 13.72 2.54
CA PHE A 87 1.80 12.46 3.26
C PHE A 87 0.72 12.27 4.33
N ALA A 88 0.43 13.30 5.12
CA ALA A 88 -0.61 13.24 6.15
C ALA A 88 -2.00 13.05 5.54
N ALA A 89 -2.35 13.84 4.51
CA ALA A 89 -3.62 13.72 3.81
C ALA A 89 -3.76 12.35 3.13
N ASN A 90 -2.70 11.87 2.49
CA ASN A 90 -2.67 10.58 1.82
C ASN A 90 -2.86 9.45 2.82
N ALA A 91 -2.10 9.41 3.92
CA ALA A 91 -2.24 8.37 4.93
C ALA A 91 -3.69 8.27 5.47
N VAL A 92 -4.29 9.40 5.88
CA VAL A 92 -5.65 9.40 6.43
C VAL A 92 -6.68 8.98 5.39
N THR A 93 -6.60 9.54 4.19
CA THR A 93 -7.62 9.27 3.15
C THR A 93 -7.47 7.86 2.56
N THR A 94 -6.26 7.34 2.42
CA THR A 94 -5.98 5.95 2.03
C THR A 94 -6.45 4.97 3.10
N ALA A 95 -6.20 5.25 4.38
CA ALA A 95 -6.72 4.43 5.49
C ALA A 95 -8.23 4.28 5.42
N ALA A 96 -8.93 5.41 5.35
CA ALA A 96 -10.37 5.46 5.33
C ALA A 96 -10.94 4.77 4.09
N LEU A 97 -10.37 5.05 2.91
CA LEU A 97 -10.80 4.46 1.65
C LEU A 97 -10.58 2.95 1.62
N TYR A 98 -9.37 2.47 1.94
CA TYR A 98 -9.06 1.05 1.91
C TYR A 98 -9.87 0.28 2.94
N TYR A 99 -9.94 0.76 4.19
CA TYR A 99 -10.74 0.11 5.24
C TYR A 99 -12.22 0.06 4.86
N GLY A 100 -12.79 1.19 4.42
CA GLY A 100 -14.19 1.27 4.03
C GLY A 100 -14.51 0.37 2.84
N PHE A 101 -13.68 0.39 1.81
CA PHE A 101 -13.82 -0.48 0.64
C PHE A 101 -13.75 -1.95 1.03
N GLU A 102 -12.76 -2.33 1.82
CA GLU A 102 -12.51 -3.72 2.16
C GLU A 102 -13.56 -4.28 3.12
N TYR A 103 -14.01 -3.47 4.08
CA TYR A 103 -15.13 -3.84 4.96
C TYR A 103 -16.44 -4.00 4.17
N THR A 104 -16.70 -3.09 3.22
CA THR A 104 -17.86 -3.18 2.32
C THR A 104 -17.78 -4.42 1.46
N TRP A 105 -16.60 -4.72 0.88
CA TRP A 105 -16.39 -5.91 0.06
C TRP A 105 -16.60 -7.19 0.86
N GLN A 106 -16.13 -7.27 2.09
CA GLN A 106 -16.36 -8.44 2.95
C GLN A 106 -17.82 -8.60 3.37
N THR A 107 -18.59 -7.52 3.40
CA THR A 107 -19.99 -7.54 3.84
C THR A 107 -20.95 -7.85 2.68
N PHE A 108 -20.68 -7.32 1.49
CA PHE A 108 -21.59 -7.36 0.35
C PHE A 108 -21.00 -8.02 -0.91
N GLY A 109 -19.71 -8.31 -0.91
CA GLY A 109 -19.05 -9.01 -2.00
C GLY A 109 -19.35 -10.51 -1.97
N PRO A 110 -18.86 -11.25 -2.99
CA PRO A 110 -18.99 -12.69 -3.03
C PRO A 110 -18.39 -13.35 -1.78
N PRO A 111 -18.94 -14.49 -1.33
CA PRO A 111 -18.33 -15.28 -0.28
C PRO A 111 -16.96 -15.80 -0.75
N LEU A 112 -16.15 -16.23 0.22
CA LEU A 112 -14.71 -16.33 0.00
C LEU A 112 -14.31 -17.60 -0.72
N ASP A 113 -15.10 -18.65 -0.56
CA ASP A 113 -15.04 -19.87 -1.35
C ASP A 113 -15.37 -19.63 -2.84
N GLU A 114 -16.06 -18.53 -3.16
CA GLU A 114 -16.29 -18.06 -4.53
C GLU A 114 -15.22 -17.07 -5.02
N THR A 115 -14.20 -16.76 -4.20
CA THR A 115 -13.13 -15.85 -4.62
C THR A 115 -12.25 -16.51 -5.67
N THR A 116 -12.44 -16.10 -6.91
CA THR A 116 -11.66 -16.50 -8.07
C THR A 116 -10.75 -15.36 -8.55
N GLY A 117 -9.83 -15.65 -9.46
CA GLY A 117 -9.04 -14.59 -10.12
C GLY A 117 -9.90 -13.51 -10.80
N ARG A 118 -11.11 -13.85 -11.24
CA ARG A 118 -12.08 -12.89 -11.78
C ARG A 118 -12.60 -11.95 -10.70
N THR A 119 -13.03 -12.47 -9.56
CA THR A 119 -13.51 -11.62 -8.45
C THR A 119 -12.40 -10.71 -7.92
N LEU A 120 -11.15 -11.19 -7.87
CA LEU A 120 -9.99 -10.38 -7.51
C LEU A 120 -9.75 -9.25 -8.52
N LEU A 121 -9.88 -9.53 -9.82
CA LEU A 121 -9.77 -8.52 -10.87
C LEU A 121 -10.88 -7.47 -10.75
N GLU A 122 -12.13 -7.89 -10.54
CA GLU A 122 -13.28 -6.99 -10.34
C GLU A 122 -13.08 -6.09 -9.12
N LYS A 123 -12.68 -6.68 -7.99
CA LYS A 123 -12.33 -5.97 -6.75
C LYS A 123 -11.22 -4.94 -7.00
N THR A 124 -10.17 -5.35 -7.70
CA THR A 124 -9.03 -4.48 -8.03
C THR A 124 -9.51 -3.30 -8.89
N ILE A 125 -10.24 -3.53 -9.97
CA ILE A 125 -10.74 -2.46 -10.85
C ILE A 125 -11.59 -1.46 -10.08
N LEU A 126 -12.52 -1.94 -9.24
CA LEU A 126 -13.39 -1.07 -8.43
C LEU A 126 -12.58 -0.23 -7.45
N TYR A 127 -11.67 -0.85 -6.69
CA TYR A 127 -10.83 -0.14 -5.75
C TYR A 127 -9.94 0.90 -6.46
N ARG A 128 -9.31 0.50 -7.57
CA ARG A 128 -8.43 1.38 -8.36
C ARG A 128 -9.18 2.56 -8.95
N GLY A 129 -10.43 2.39 -9.39
CA GLY A 129 -11.26 3.49 -9.87
C GLY A 129 -11.40 4.60 -8.81
N VAL A 130 -11.81 4.23 -7.60
CA VAL A 130 -12.01 5.20 -6.51
C VAL A 130 -10.67 5.75 -6.00
N ASN A 131 -9.65 4.89 -5.87
CA ASN A 131 -8.30 5.29 -5.44
C ASN A 131 -7.66 6.30 -6.40
N SER A 132 -7.80 6.10 -7.71
CA SER A 132 -7.25 6.99 -8.73
C SER A 132 -7.88 8.38 -8.66
N SER A 133 -9.19 8.48 -8.40
CA SER A 133 -9.84 9.76 -8.17
C SER A 133 -9.29 10.47 -6.92
N ARG A 134 -9.06 9.75 -5.82
CA ARG A 134 -8.43 10.29 -4.61
C ARG A 134 -7.03 10.83 -4.91
N ILE A 135 -6.18 10.01 -5.54
CA ILE A 135 -4.80 10.36 -5.88
C ILE A 135 -4.77 11.56 -6.85
N PHE A 136 -5.69 11.63 -7.81
CA PHE A 136 -5.79 12.78 -8.70
C PHE A 136 -6.04 14.07 -7.92
N VAL A 137 -7.00 14.05 -6.98
CA VAL A 137 -7.31 15.22 -6.13
C VAL A 137 -6.09 15.62 -5.30
N LEU A 138 -5.42 14.67 -4.66
CA LEU A 138 -4.22 14.96 -3.87
C LEU A 138 -3.08 15.50 -4.76
N GLY A 139 -2.80 14.86 -5.89
CA GLY A 139 -1.80 15.31 -6.86
C GLY A 139 -2.11 16.69 -7.41
N TYR A 140 -3.38 17.03 -7.61
CA TYR A 140 -3.79 18.37 -8.05
C TYR A 140 -3.60 19.42 -6.93
N VAL A 141 -4.08 19.13 -5.72
CA VAL A 141 -3.98 20.04 -4.56
C VAL A 141 -2.53 20.33 -4.19
N PHE A 142 -1.66 19.32 -4.20
CA PHE A 142 -0.27 19.45 -3.76
C PHE A 142 0.73 19.67 -4.89
N GLY A 143 0.41 19.26 -6.13
CA GLY A 143 1.26 19.42 -7.32
C GLY A 143 0.90 20.58 -8.23
N GLY A 144 -0.25 21.24 -8.02
CA GLY A 144 -0.60 22.53 -8.62
C GLY A 144 -1.04 22.49 -10.08
N GLY A 145 -1.23 21.32 -10.69
CA GLY A 145 -1.66 21.25 -12.09
C GLY A 145 -2.21 19.88 -12.51
N VAL A 146 -3.14 19.90 -13.48
CA VAL A 146 -3.80 18.69 -14.01
C VAL A 146 -2.78 17.72 -14.62
N GLY A 147 -1.80 18.21 -15.38
CA GLY A 147 -0.79 17.34 -16.01
C GLY A 147 0.07 16.59 -14.99
N VAL A 148 0.48 17.26 -13.91
CA VAL A 148 1.24 16.64 -12.81
C VAL A 148 0.36 15.63 -12.07
N ALA A 149 -0.89 15.98 -11.76
CA ALA A 149 -1.84 15.09 -11.12
C ALA A 149 -2.11 13.83 -11.95
N THR A 150 -2.31 13.96 -13.27
CA THR A 150 -2.51 12.82 -14.18
C THR A 150 -1.26 11.94 -14.25
N ALA A 151 -0.06 12.52 -14.35
CA ALA A 151 1.18 11.75 -14.36
C ALA A 151 1.37 10.99 -13.03
N PHE A 152 1.04 11.63 -11.91
CA PHE A 152 1.09 11.03 -10.59
C PHE A 152 0.11 9.86 -10.47
N VAL A 153 -1.15 10.03 -10.88
CA VAL A 153 -2.15 8.95 -10.92
C VAL A 153 -1.69 7.78 -11.79
N ALA A 154 -1.09 8.04 -12.96
CA ALA A 154 -0.65 6.97 -13.84
C ALA A 154 0.49 6.14 -13.22
N ALA A 155 1.45 6.79 -12.57
CA ALA A 155 2.53 6.10 -11.86
C ALA A 155 2.01 5.35 -10.62
N ASP A 156 1.19 6.01 -9.82
CA ASP A 156 0.52 5.44 -8.65
C ASP A 156 -0.27 4.19 -9.04
N PHE A 157 -1.13 4.28 -10.07
CA PHE A 157 -1.98 3.19 -10.52
C PHE A 157 -1.22 1.88 -10.71
N VAL A 158 -0.04 1.93 -11.34
CA VAL A 158 0.79 0.74 -11.56
C VAL A 158 1.33 0.19 -10.24
N THR A 159 1.98 1.03 -9.44
CA THR A 159 2.61 0.60 -8.19
C THR A 159 1.58 0.09 -7.19
N ASP A 160 0.48 0.79 -7.08
CA ASP A 160 -0.51 0.64 -6.04
C ASP A 160 -1.51 -0.48 -6.42
N THR A 161 -1.64 -0.81 -7.72
CA THR A 161 -2.22 -2.10 -8.18
C THR A 161 -1.38 -3.29 -7.72
N ALA A 162 -0.06 -3.23 -7.90
CA ALA A 162 0.82 -4.32 -7.48
C ALA A 162 0.80 -4.51 -5.96
N VAL A 163 0.82 -3.42 -5.19
CA VAL A 163 0.67 -3.45 -3.72
C VAL A 163 -0.69 -4.03 -3.33
N PHE A 164 -1.78 -3.57 -3.94
CA PHE A 164 -3.13 -4.08 -3.64
C PHE A 164 -3.23 -5.59 -3.86
N VAL A 165 -2.90 -6.05 -5.07
CA VAL A 165 -2.98 -7.48 -5.43
C VAL A 165 -2.09 -8.32 -4.52
N SER A 166 -0.87 -7.86 -4.23
CA SER A 166 0.04 -8.58 -3.32
C SER A 166 -0.52 -8.65 -1.91
N ASN A 167 -1.13 -7.58 -1.41
CA ASN A 167 -1.75 -7.55 -0.10
C ASN A 167 -2.94 -8.53 -0.02
N GLU A 168 -3.78 -8.61 -1.07
CA GLU A 168 -4.84 -9.61 -1.15
C GLU A 168 -4.28 -11.03 -1.07
N TYR A 169 -3.31 -11.37 -1.92
CA TYR A 169 -2.70 -12.71 -1.94
C TYR A 169 -2.05 -13.10 -0.62
N VAL A 170 -1.26 -12.19 -0.01
CA VAL A 170 -0.59 -12.47 1.27
C VAL A 170 -1.62 -12.76 2.36
N TRP A 171 -2.71 -12.00 2.41
CA TRP A 171 -3.75 -12.20 3.42
C TRP A 171 -4.60 -13.44 3.20
N ASP A 172 -4.75 -13.91 1.97
CA ASP A 172 -5.41 -15.18 1.67
C ASP A 172 -4.55 -16.39 2.03
N ILE A 173 -3.21 -16.27 1.95
CA ILE A 173 -2.28 -17.32 2.39
C ILE A 173 -2.13 -17.37 3.91
N LEU A 174 -1.93 -16.21 4.57
CA LEU A 174 -1.63 -16.16 6.02
C LEU A 174 -2.86 -16.40 6.90
N ARG A 175 -4.03 -15.99 6.41
CA ARG A 175 -5.32 -16.11 7.10
C ARG A 175 -6.40 -16.46 6.07
N PRO A 176 -6.38 -17.70 5.53
CA PRO A 176 -7.47 -18.18 4.71
C PRO A 176 -8.75 -18.05 5.51
N GLN A 177 -9.75 -17.35 5.00
CA GLN A 177 -11.05 -17.33 5.67
C GLN A 177 -11.72 -18.69 5.47
N GLN A 178 -12.28 -19.24 6.53
CA GLN A 178 -13.10 -20.44 6.46
C GLN A 178 -14.50 -20.02 6.01
N ALA A 179 -15.11 -20.79 5.11
CA ALA A 179 -16.53 -20.65 4.82
C ALA A 179 -17.34 -20.80 6.12
N PRO A 180 -18.40 -20.00 6.32
CA PRO A 180 -19.26 -20.08 7.50
C PRO A 180 -19.90 -21.45 7.68
#